data_AF-A0A1F7XU34-F1
#
_entry.id   AF-A0A1F7XU34-F1
#
_cell.length_a   1.000
_cell.length_b   1.000
_cell.length_c   1.000
_cell.angle_alpha   90.00
_cell.angle_beta   90.00
_cell.angle_gamma   90.00
#
_symmetry.space_group_name_H-M   'P 1'
#
loop_
_entity.id
_entity.type
_entity.pdbx_description
1 polymer ?
#
loop_
_entity_poly.entity_id
_entity_poly.type
_entity_poly.pdbx_seq_one_letter_code
_entity_poly.pdbx_strand_id
1 'polypeptide(L)' 'MCYNTITINNKLTEDLIRIFFKKGGRINKHYLSTPIMKGPSLVYLNGWFGGQNLRVAILKALGQK' A
#
# COMPACT_ATOMS: atom_id res chain seq x y z
N MET A 1 -10.44 0.39 21.53
CA MET A 1 -9.92 -0.73 20.71
C MET A 1 -8.65 -0.25 20.02
N CYS A 2 -7.54 -0.93 20.30
CA CYS A 2 -6.19 -0.44 20.05
C CYS A 2 -5.78 -0.76 18.60
N TYR A 3 -5.42 0.25 17.81
CA TYR A 3 -4.82 0.04 16.50
C TYR A 3 -3.40 -0.50 16.72
N ASN A 4 -3.16 -1.76 16.36
CA ASN A 4 -1.82 -2.33 16.38
C ASN A 4 -0.90 -1.47 15.52
N THR A 5 0.10 -0.91 16.18
CA THR A 5 1.25 -0.20 15.62
C THR A 5 1.96 -1.12 14.64
N ILE A 6 1.64 -0.93 13.36
CA ILE A 6 2.44 -1.44 12.26
C ILE A 6 3.72 -0.60 12.26
N THR A 7 4.72 -1.03 13.03
CA THR A 7 6.06 -0.43 13.01
C THR A 7 6.77 -0.89 11.73
N ILE A 8 6.33 -0.37 10.57
CA ILE A 8 7.08 -0.45 9.32
C ILE A 8 8.19 0.58 9.42
N ASN A 9 9.42 0.12 9.38
CA ASN A 9 10.67 0.89 9.51
C ASN A 9 10.94 1.84 8.31
N ASN A 10 9.90 2.47 7.75
CA ASN A 10 9.92 3.30 6.56
C ASN A 10 8.77 4.30 6.62
N LYS A 11 8.93 5.41 7.36
CA LYS A 11 7.98 6.55 7.43
C LYS A 11 7.35 6.88 6.05
N LEU A 12 8.17 6.84 5.01
CA LEU A 12 7.77 7.11 3.62
C LEU A 12 6.68 6.17 3.07
N THR A 13 6.68 4.89 3.46
CA THR A 13 5.69 3.92 2.98
C THR A 13 4.36 4.09 3.70
N GLU A 14 4.41 4.45 4.99
CA GLU A 14 3.21 4.69 5.79
C GLU A 14 2.49 5.96 5.32
N ASP A 15 3.23 7.04 5.04
CA ASP A 15 2.66 8.26 4.46
C ASP A 15 2.08 8.01 3.05
N LEU A 16 2.75 7.22 2.21
CA LEU A 16 2.20 6.80 0.90
C LEU A 16 0.88 6.05 1.04
N ILE A 17 0.79 5.12 1.98
CA ILE A 17 -0.43 4.37 2.27
C ILE A 17 -1.54 5.30 2.77
N ARG A 18 -1.22 6.27 3.64
CA ARG A 18 -2.19 7.26 4.12
C ARG A 18 -2.72 8.15 3.00
N ILE A 19 -1.84 8.63 2.12
CA ILE A 19 -2.22 9.42 0.93
C ILE A 19 -3.09 8.58 -0.01
N PHE A 20 -2.71 7.31 -0.22
CA PHE A 20 -3.46 6.36 -1.04
C PHE A 20 -4.87 6.13 -0.50
N PHE A 21 -5.02 5.90 0.82
CA PHE A 21 -6.33 5.77 1.46
C PHE A 21 -7.16 7.07 1.40
N LYS A 22 -6.53 8.24 1.59
CA LYS A 22 -7.22 9.54 1.44
C LYS A 22 -7.81 9.77 0.03
N LYS A 23 -7.18 9.20 -1.00
CA LYS A 23 -7.69 9.23 -2.38
C LYS A 23 -8.77 8.18 -2.67
N GLY A 24 -9.16 7.37 -1.69
CA GLY A 24 -10.16 6.30 -1.86
C GLY A 24 -9.54 4.96 -2.30
N GLY A 25 -8.22 4.83 -2.21
CA GLY A 25 -7.51 3.60 -2.55
C GLY A 25 -7.88 2.45 -1.61
N ARG A 26 -7.89 1.23 -2.14
CA ARG A 26 -8.15 0.00 -1.38
C ARG A 26 -6.96 -0.94 -1.54
N ILE A 27 -6.48 -1.46 -0.42
CA ILE A 27 -5.39 -2.43 -0.36
C ILE A 27 -5.98 -3.68 0.27
N ASN A 28 -5.68 -4.85 -0.30
CA ASN A 28 -6.04 -6.09 0.35
C ASN A 28 -5.23 -6.25 1.65
N LYS A 29 -5.92 -6.55 2.76
CA LYS A 29 -5.31 -6.74 4.08
C LYS A 29 -4.17 -7.76 4.07
N HIS A 30 -4.22 -8.76 3.19
CA HIS A 30 -3.15 -9.75 3.00
C HIS A 30 -1.79 -9.12 2.63
N TYR A 31 -1.77 -7.96 1.97
CA TYR A 31 -0.53 -7.25 1.61
C TYR A 31 0.03 -6.39 2.74
N LEU A 32 -0.74 -6.14 3.81
CA LEU A 32 -0.31 -5.35 4.97
C LEU A 32 0.48 -6.18 5.99
N SER A 33 0.56 -7.50 5.81
CA SER A 33 1.43 -8.35 6.61
C SER A 33 2.89 -8.25 6.14
N THR A 34 3.80 -7.99 7.08
CA THR A 34 5.24 -7.77 6.88
C THR A 34 5.95 -8.75 5.92
N PRO A 35 5.69 -10.07 5.95
CA PRO A 35 6.34 -11.00 5.01
C PRO A 35 5.87 -10.83 3.55
N ILE A 36 4.68 -10.28 3.33
CA ILE A 36 4.02 -10.21 2.02
C ILE A 36 4.26 -8.85 1.34
N MET A 37 4.68 -7.82 2.10
CA MET A 37 5.02 -6.49 1.54
C MET A 37 6.12 -6.51 0.48
N LYS A 38 6.98 -7.54 0.47
CA LYS A 38 8.06 -7.72 -0.52
C LYS A 38 7.59 -8.44 -1.79
N GLY A 39 6.42 -9.08 -1.77
CA GLY A 39 5.88 -9.85 -2.88
C GLY A 39 4.96 -9.04 -3.80
N PRO A 40 4.61 -9.62 -4.97
CA PRO A 40 3.72 -8.98 -5.92
C PRO A 40 2.40 -8.59 -5.24
N SER A 41 2.01 -7.33 -5.42
CA SER A 41 0.89 -6.72 -4.72
C SER A 41 -0.09 -6.11 -5.70
N LEU A 42 -1.38 -6.21 -5.38
CA LEU A 42 -2.48 -5.64 -6.15
C LEU A 42 -3.25 -4.64 -5.30
N VAL A 43 -3.41 -3.42 -5.79
CA VAL A 43 -4.18 -2.36 -5.13
C VAL A 43 -5.23 -1.80 -6.08
N TYR A 44 -6.28 -1.20 -5.51
CA TYR A 44 -7.36 -0.61 -6.27
C TYR A 44 -7.44 0.90 -6.02
N LEU A 45 -7.48 1.71 -7.08
CA LEU A 45 -7.77 3.14 -7.00
C LEU A 45 -8.35 3.59 -8.34
N ASN A 46 -9.68 3.64 -8.46
CA ASN A 46 -10.37 3.89 -9.74
C ASN A 46 -9.96 2.90 -10.85
N GLY A 47 -9.43 1.72 -10.49
CA GLY A 47 -8.81 0.74 -11.38
C GLY A 47 -7.88 -0.20 -10.60
N TRP A 48 -7.53 -1.34 -11.18
CA TRP A 48 -6.63 -2.32 -10.57
C TRP A 48 -5.17 -2.07 -10.98
N PHE A 49 -4.28 -1.96 -10.00
CA PHE A 49 -2.85 -1.68 -10.22
C PHE A 49 -1.97 -2.74 -9.57
N GLY A 50 -1.18 -3.41 -10.40
CA GLY A 50 -0.21 -4.42 -9.98
C GLY A 50 1.21 -3.87 -9.88
N GLY A 51 1.92 -4.25 -8.82
CA GLY A 51 3.33 -3.92 -8.60
C GLY A 51 4.13 -5.11 -8.10
N GLN A 52 5.45 -5.06 -8.28
CA GLN A 52 6.38 -6.05 -7.73
C GLN A 52 6.35 -6.08 -6.19
N ASN A 53 5.94 -4.97 -5.57
CA ASN A 53 5.70 -4.82 -4.15
C ASN A 53 4.57 -3.79 -3.93
N LEU A 54 4.08 -3.68 -2.69
CA LEU A 54 2.97 -2.80 -2.34
C LEU A 54 3.26 -1.33 -2.69
N ARG A 55 4.49 -0.87 -2.45
CA ARG A 55 4.92 0.49 -2.75
C ARG A 55 4.81 0.81 -4.25
N VAL A 56 5.32 -0.07 -5.12
CA VAL A 56 5.23 0.11 -6.58
C VAL A 56 3.78 0.08 -7.06
N ALA A 57 2.95 -0.80 -6.50
CA ALA A 57 1.54 -0.86 -6.84
C ALA A 57 0.82 0.46 -6.49
N ILE A 58 1.08 1.00 -5.30
CA ILE A 58 0.54 2.30 -4.85
C ILE A 58 1.05 3.45 -5.71
N LEU A 59 2.35 3.51 -6.02
CA LEU A 59 2.91 4.57 -6.85
C LEU A 59 2.29 4.58 -8.26
N LYS A 60 2.17 3.40 -8.89
CA LYS A 60 1.48 3.25 -10.17
C LYS A 60 0.03 3.72 -10.11
N ALA A 61 -0.68 3.34 -9.05
CA ALA A 61 -2.07 3.74 -8.85
C ALA A 61 -2.21 5.26 -8.68
N LEU A 62 -1.24 5.90 -8.03
CA LEU A 62 -1.17 7.35 -7.87
C LEU A 62 -0.69 8.09 -9.13
N GLY A 63 -0.34 7.38 -10.20
CA GLY A 63 0.22 7.98 -11.42
C GLY A 63 1.65 8.49 -11.25
N GLN A 64 2.34 8.08 -10.19
CA GLN A 64 3.75 8.42 -9.95
C GLN A 64 4.61 7.32 -10.58
N LYS A 65 5.46 7.70 -11.53
CA LYS A 65 6.27 6.81 -12.36
C LYS A 65 7.68 6.69 -11.82
#